data_AF-A0A1F8CM37-F1
#
_entry.id   AF-A0A1F8CM37-F1
#
_cell.length_a   1.000
_cell.length_b   1.000
_cell.length_c   1.000
_cell.angle_alpha   90.00
_cell.angle_beta   90.00
_cell.angle_gamma   90.00
#
_symmetry.space_group_name_H-M   'P 1'
#
loop_
_entity.id
_entity.type
_entity.pdbx_description
1 polymer ?
#
loop_
_entity_poly.entity_id
_entity_poly.type
_entity_poly.pdbx_seq_one_letter_code
_entity_poly.pdbx_strand_id
1 'polypeptide(L)' 'MIIQKEVISFGELIKKAKLKFDWHIDPIKLGTQFLSVDQLKDYPRLMKPLDETKWQSFFRSEAKKLDKDIFK' A
#
# COMPACT_ATOMS: atom_id res chain seq x y z
N MET A 1 -1.81 10.39 -2.42
CA MET A 1 -2.57 9.12 -2.57
C MET A 1 -3.96 9.29 -1.95
N ILE A 2 -4.98 8.52 -2.34
CA ILE A 2 -6.35 8.66 -1.78
C ILE A 2 -6.35 8.50 -0.26
N ILE A 3 -5.59 7.53 0.26
CA ILE A 3 -5.38 7.28 1.70
C ILE A 3 -4.75 8.47 2.45
N GLN A 4 -4.07 9.37 1.74
CA GLN A 4 -3.50 10.59 2.35
C GLN A 4 -4.47 11.78 2.30
N LYS A 5 -5.55 11.68 1.53
CA LYS A 5 -6.56 12.73 1.36
C LYS A 5 -7.85 12.41 2.12
N GLU A 6 -8.16 11.13 2.23
CA GLU A 6 -9.34 10.59 2.90
C GLU A 6 -8.94 9.98 4.25
N VAL A 7 -9.86 10.01 5.22
CA VAL A 7 -9.68 9.36 6.53
C VAL A 7 -10.02 7.87 6.42
N ILE A 8 -9.30 7.16 5.53
CA ILE A 8 -9.51 5.73 5.29
C ILE A 8 -8.18 4.99 5.46
N SER A 9 -8.18 3.98 6.33
CA SER A 9 -7.01 3.13 6.59
C SER A 9 -6.87 1.98 5.59
N PHE A 10 -5.68 1.39 5.47
CA PHE A 10 -5.48 0.16 4.70
C PHE A 10 -6.33 -1.01 5.22
N GLY A 11 -6.47 -1.15 6.54
CA GLY A 11 -7.32 -2.20 7.12
C GLY A 11 -8.79 -2.09 6.68
N GLU A 12 -9.31 -0.86 6.59
CA GLU A 12 -10.66 -0.62 6.07
C GLU A 12 -10.78 -0.93 4.58
N LEU A 13 -9.75 -0.60 3.78
CA LEU A 13 -9.72 -0.94 2.35
C LEU A 13 -9.69 -2.46 2.14
N ILE A 14 -8.89 -3.18 2.92
CA ILE A 14 -8.82 -4.65 2.88
C ILE A 14 -10.18 -5.25 3.24
N LYS A 15 -10.82 -4.75 4.31
CA LYS A 15 -12.17 -5.19 4.70
C LYS A 15 -13.21 -4.91 3.61
N LYS A 16 -13.17 -3.72 3.01
CA LYS A 16 -14.08 -3.34 1.90
C LYS A 16 -13.83 -4.19 0.65
N ALA A 17 -12.58 -4.54 0.34
CA ALA A 17 -12.25 -5.41 -0.77
C ALA A 17 -12.88 -6.80 -0.60
N LYS A 18 -12.76 -7.37 0.60
CA LYS A 18 -13.45 -8.63 0.95
C LYS A 18 -14.97 -8.50 0.88
N LEU A 19 -15.55 -7.46 1.47
CA LEU A 19 -17.02 -7.30 1.49
C LEU A 19 -17.64 -7.08 0.10
N LYS A 20 -16.97 -6.33 -0.77
CA LYS A 20 -17.52 -5.95 -2.07
C LYS A 20 -17.20 -6.95 -3.18
N PHE A 21 -16.02 -7.56 -3.14
CA PHE A 21 -15.49 -8.38 -4.23
C PHE A 21 -15.20 -9.83 -3.81
N ASP A 22 -15.51 -10.19 -2.55
CA ASP A 22 -15.10 -11.46 -1.92
C ASP A 22 -13.59 -11.75 -2.02
N TRP A 23 -12.81 -10.67 -2.17
CA TRP A 23 -11.38 -10.78 -2.41
C TRP A 23 -10.61 -10.76 -1.09
N HIS A 24 -9.98 -11.88 -0.75
CA HIS A 24 -9.08 -11.97 0.39
C HIS A 24 -7.69 -11.46 0.04
N ILE A 25 -7.24 -10.42 0.75
CA ILE A 25 -5.88 -9.90 0.64
C ILE A 25 -5.03 -10.50 1.75
N ASP A 26 -4.04 -11.30 1.35
CA ASP A 26 -3.06 -11.89 2.23
C ASP A 26 -2.07 -10.81 2.74
N PRO A 27 -1.89 -10.64 4.07
CA PRO A 27 -0.98 -9.63 4.63
C PRO A 27 0.48 -9.80 4.24
N ILE A 28 0.98 -11.03 4.09
CA ILE A 28 2.36 -11.32 3.70
C ILE A 28 2.57 -10.86 2.25
N LYS A 29 1.67 -11.27 1.34
CA LYS A 29 1.76 -10.86 -0.07
C LYS A 29 1.66 -9.34 -0.20
N LEU A 30 0.77 -8.71 0.57
CA LEU A 30 0.62 -7.25 0.58
C LEU A 30 1.91 -6.56 1.08
N GLY A 31 2.51 -7.08 2.15
CA GLY A 31 3.78 -6.60 2.69
C GLY A 31 4.91 -6.70 1.67
N THR A 32 5.05 -7.83 0.98
CA THR A 32 6.04 -8.00 -0.11
C THR A 32 5.85 -6.95 -1.21
N GLN A 33 4.60 -6.70 -1.61
CA GLN A 33 4.31 -5.68 -2.62
C GLN A 33 4.66 -4.27 -2.15
N PHE A 34 4.36 -3.92 -0.90
CA PHE A 34 4.72 -2.61 -0.32
C PHE A 34 6.22 -2.42 -0.15
N LEU A 35 6.98 -3.51 0.06
CA LEU A 35 8.44 -3.44 0.15
C LEU A 35 9.10 -3.30 -1.22
N SER A 36 8.45 -3.77 -2.30
CA SER A 36 8.95 -3.69 -3.68
C SER A 36 8.83 -2.29 -4.30
N VAL A 37 8.52 -1.28 -3.48
CA VAL A 37 8.24 0.10 -3.88
C VAL A 37 9.42 0.81 -4.53
N ASP A 38 10.65 0.37 -4.23
CA ASP A 38 11.90 0.89 -4.80
C ASP A 38 12.31 0.24 -6.12
N GLN A 39 11.60 -0.81 -6.54
CA GLN A 39 11.86 -1.50 -7.79
C GLN A 39 11.17 -0.82 -8.99
N LEU A 40 10.17 0.03 -8.74
CA LEU A 40 9.48 0.78 -9.78
C LEU A 40 10.37 1.91 -10.29
N LYS A 41 10.77 1.84 -11.56
CA LYS A 41 11.60 2.86 -12.24
C LYS A 41 11.02 3.34 -13.57
N ASP A 42 10.19 2.52 -14.21
CA ASP A 42 9.60 2.81 -15.51
C ASP A 42 8.24 3.49 -15.35
N TYR A 43 8.27 4.78 -15.02
CA TYR A 43 7.04 5.58 -14.92
C TYR A 43 6.51 5.96 -16.30
N PRO A 44 5.19 6.01 -16.50
CA PRO A 44 4.62 6.66 -17.66
C PRO A 44 4.94 8.15 -17.64
N ARG A 45 4.70 8.85 -18.75
CA ARG A 45 4.89 10.30 -18.81
C ARG A 45 3.92 10.99 -17.84
N LEU A 46 4.45 11.47 -16.71
CA LEU A 46 3.65 12.10 -15.67
C LEU A 46 3.32 13.55 -16.04
N MET A 47 2.04 13.94 -15.90
CA MET A 47 1.61 15.34 -16.07
C MET A 47 2.10 16.26 -14.94
N LYS A 48 2.43 15.69 -13.77
CA LYS A 48 2.92 16.40 -12.60
C LYS A 48 4.11 15.63 -12.01
N PRO A 49 5.15 16.32 -11.51
CA PRO A 49 6.24 15.66 -10.79
C PRO A 49 5.69 14.86 -9.61
N LEU A 50 6.20 13.64 -9.44
CA LEU A 50 5.91 12.78 -8.30
C LEU A 50 7.18 12.62 -7.47
N ASP A 51 7.13 13.04 -6.21
CA ASP A 51 8.25 12.85 -5.28
C ASP A 51 8.32 11.37 -4.86
N GLU A 52 9.30 10.67 -5.43
CA GLU A 52 9.53 9.25 -5.21
C GLU A 52 9.77 8.90 -3.75
N THR A 53 10.60 9.68 -3.08
CA THR A 53 10.98 9.48 -1.68
C THR A 53 9.76 9.48 -0.78
N LYS A 54 8.80 10.38 -1.06
CA LYS A 54 7.60 10.55 -0.23
C LYS A 54 6.68 9.34 -0.27
N TRP A 55 6.34 8.83 -1.45
CA TRP A 55 5.43 7.68 -1.53
C TRP A 55 6.16 6.36 -1.22
N GLN A 56 7.44 6.22 -1.58
CA GLN A 56 8.25 5.06 -1.19
C GLN A 56 8.34 4.92 0.34
N SER A 57 8.65 6.01 1.05
CA SER A 57 8.72 6.01 2.50
C SER A 57 7.36 5.67 3.14
N PHE A 58 6.27 6.17 2.56
CA PHE A 58 4.92 5.84 3.00
C PHE A 58 4.66 4.33 2.93
N PHE A 59 4.82 3.68 1.78
CA PHE A 59 4.56 2.23 1.67
C PHE A 59 5.52 1.38 2.50
N ARG A 60 6.80 1.75 2.61
CA ARG A 60 7.72 1.06 3.55
C ARG A 60 7.22 1.13 4.99
N SER A 61 6.68 2.27 5.42
CA SER A 61 6.12 2.43 6.76
C SER A 61 4.85 1.61 6.96
N GLU A 62 3.99 1.50 5.93
CA GLU A 62 2.80 0.68 5.97
C GLU A 62 3.13 -0.82 6.01
N ALA A 63 4.16 -1.25 5.27
CA ALA A 63 4.64 -2.64 5.33
C ALA A 63 5.05 -3.05 6.76
N LYS A 64 5.73 -2.15 7.49
CA LYS A 64 6.11 -2.39 8.89
C LYS A 64 4.90 -2.52 9.83
N LYS A 65 3.76 -1.91 9.51
CA LYS A 65 2.56 -1.99 10.35
C LYS A 65 1.87 -3.35 10.23
N LEU A 66 2.03 -4.05 9.09
CA LEU A 66 1.47 -5.37 8.83
C LEU A 66 2.09 -6.49 9.67
N ASP A 67 3.23 -6.23 10.32
CA ASP A 67 3.93 -7.18 11.21
C ASP A 67 2.99 -7.77 12.28
N LYS A 68 2.10 -6.93 12.82
CA LYS A 68 1.09 -7.30 13.82
C LYS A 68 0.04 -8.30 13.31
N ASP A 69 -0.20 -8.29 12.00
CA ASP A 69 -1.17 -9.16 11.34
C ASP A 69 -0.53 -10.46 10.83
N ILE A 70 0.81 -10.51 10.73
CA ILE A 70 1.57 -11.66 10.21
C ILE A 70 2.07 -12.56 11.35
N PHE A 71 2.72 -12.01 12.39
CA PHE A 71 3.40 -12.78 13.44
C PHE A 71 2.60 -12.88 14.74
N LYS A 72 1.29 -13.02 14.61
CA LYS A 72 0.37 -13.07 15.75
C LYS A 72 0.56 -14.32 16.61
#